data_AF-A0A352R0G3-F1
#
_entry.id   AF-A0A352R0G3-F1
#
_cell.length_a   1.000
_cell.length_b   1.000
_cell.length_c   1.000
_cell.angle_alpha   90.00
_cell.angle_beta   90.00
_cell.angle_gamma   90.00
#
_symmetry.space_group_name_H-M   'P 1'
#
loop_
_entity.id
_entity.type
_entity.pdbx_description
1 polymer ?
#
loop_
_entity_poly.entity_id
_entity_poly.type
_entity_poly.pdbx_seq_one_letter_code
_entity_poly.pdbx_strand_id
1 'polypeptide(L)'
;DEKQCGHQDGKVTVPHEDFLAKIRAVRYAFLELGVDNGVIVARTDSLGAGLTKQIAVTHKPGDLGDQYNSFLDCEEVALDEMQNGDVVINRNGKLLRPKRLPSNLFQFCAGTGEDRCVLDCITSLQNGADLLWIETEKPHIGQIAGMVNRIREVVPNAKLVYNNSPSFNWTLNFRQQVFDSMSAAGEDISAYDRANLMSAEYDATPLSVQADEKIRTFQADAAREAG
;
A
#
# COMPACT_ATOMS: atom_id res chain seq x y z
N ASP A 1 -11.60 -15.51 2.63
CA ASP A 1 -10.81 -14.95 1.54
C ASP A 1 -11.77 -14.20 0.63
N GLU A 2 -11.80 -12.86 0.69
CA GLU A 2 -12.85 -12.01 0.08
C GLU A 2 -12.38 -11.26 -1.17
N LYS A 3 -11.20 -11.61 -1.71
CA LYS A 3 -10.59 -10.95 -2.87
C LYS A 3 -11.54 -10.92 -4.08
N GLN A 4 -11.76 -9.74 -4.64
CA GLN A 4 -12.59 -9.56 -5.84
C GLN A 4 -11.71 -9.55 -7.09
N CYS A 5 -11.74 -10.64 -7.87
CA CYS A 5 -10.86 -10.84 -9.03
C CYS A 5 -11.11 -9.86 -10.21
N GLY A 6 -12.18 -9.07 -10.19
CA GLY A 6 -12.56 -8.13 -11.26
C GLY A 6 -12.33 -6.64 -10.97
N HIS A 7 -11.74 -6.28 -9.83
CA HIS A 7 -11.44 -4.88 -9.48
C HIS A 7 -9.92 -4.69 -9.41
N GLN A 8 -9.42 -3.59 -9.99
CA GLN A 8 -7.99 -3.25 -10.02
C GLN A 8 -7.36 -3.22 -8.61
N ASP A 9 -8.16 -2.91 -7.57
CA ASP A 9 -7.79 -2.95 -6.14
C ASP A 9 -8.67 -3.91 -5.32
N GLY A 10 -8.93 -5.10 -5.84
CA GLY A 10 -9.88 -6.05 -5.26
C GLY A 10 -9.48 -6.70 -3.92
N LYS A 11 -8.37 -6.28 -3.29
CA LYS A 11 -7.99 -6.73 -1.95
C LYS A 11 -8.86 -6.05 -0.89
N VAL A 12 -9.08 -6.76 0.22
CA VAL A 12 -9.94 -6.32 1.32
C VAL A 12 -9.11 -6.22 2.60
N THR A 13 -9.10 -5.07 3.26
CA THR A 13 -8.44 -4.87 4.56
C THR A 13 -9.41 -5.03 5.73
N VAL A 14 -8.84 -5.13 6.92
CA VAL A 14 -9.57 -5.09 8.20
C VAL A 14 -9.19 -3.83 8.98
N PRO A 15 -10.05 -3.33 9.88
CA PRO A 15 -9.68 -2.27 10.81
C PRO A 15 -8.47 -2.63 11.66
N HIS A 16 -7.72 -1.61 12.10
CA HIS A 16 -6.49 -1.78 12.86
C HIS A 16 -6.66 -2.67 14.10
N GLU A 17 -7.75 -2.55 14.85
CA GLU A 17 -7.92 -3.32 16.11
C GLU A 17 -7.89 -4.85 15.86
N ASP A 18 -8.52 -5.32 14.78
CA ASP A 18 -8.49 -6.74 14.39
C ASP A 18 -7.06 -7.20 14.05
N PHE A 19 -6.28 -6.33 13.40
CA PHE A 19 -4.90 -6.64 13.04
C PHE A 19 -3.97 -6.60 14.26
N LEU A 20 -4.13 -5.60 15.13
CA LEU A 20 -3.35 -5.47 16.37
C LEU A 20 -3.62 -6.64 17.33
N ALA A 21 -4.85 -7.16 17.37
CA ALA A 21 -5.14 -8.38 18.12
C ALA A 21 -4.30 -9.59 17.64
N LYS A 22 -4.04 -9.70 16.33
CA LYS A 22 -3.18 -10.75 15.77
C LYS A 22 -1.70 -10.54 16.12
N ILE A 23 -1.21 -9.30 16.08
CA ILE A 23 0.15 -8.97 16.55
C ILE A 23 0.32 -9.39 18.02
N ARG A 24 -0.64 -9.03 18.88
CA ARG A 24 -0.63 -9.44 20.30
C ARG A 24 -0.64 -10.96 20.47
N ALA A 25 -1.47 -11.67 19.70
CA ALA A 25 -1.52 -13.14 19.74
C ALA A 25 -0.17 -13.78 19.38
N VAL A 26 0.51 -13.29 18.33
CA VAL A 26 1.85 -13.76 17.95
C VAL A 26 2.87 -13.45 19.05
N ARG A 27 2.81 -12.26 19.65
CA ARG A 27 3.70 -11.90 20.77
C ARG A 27 3.50 -12.83 21.96
N TYR A 28 2.26 -13.15 22.33
CA TYR A 28 1.98 -14.09 23.42
C TYR A 28 2.55 -15.49 23.14
N ALA A 29 2.47 -15.98 21.91
CA ALA A 29 3.07 -17.26 21.55
C ALA A 29 4.60 -17.27 21.75
N PHE A 30 5.29 -16.17 21.39
CA PHE A 30 6.73 -16.05 21.68
C PHE A 30 7.04 -16.06 23.18
N LEU A 31 6.27 -15.29 23.97
CA LEU A 31 6.45 -15.20 25.42
C LEU A 31 6.19 -16.55 26.11
N GLU A 32 5.16 -17.28 25.70
CA GLU A 32 4.82 -18.59 26.25
C GLU A 32 5.94 -19.62 26.03
N LEU A 33 6.58 -19.57 24.86
CA LEU A 33 7.67 -20.47 24.49
C LEU A 33 9.05 -20.02 24.98
N GLY A 34 9.13 -18.90 25.74
CA GLY A 34 10.40 -18.35 26.23
C GLY A 34 11.30 -17.78 25.13
N VAL A 35 10.73 -17.36 24.00
CA VAL A 35 11.45 -16.75 22.88
C VAL A 35 11.39 -15.23 22.99
N ASP A 36 12.21 -14.68 23.89
CA ASP A 36 12.20 -13.25 24.23
C ASP A 36 12.56 -12.33 23.05
N ASN A 37 13.27 -12.85 22.05
CA ASN A 37 13.74 -12.12 20.88
C ASN A 37 12.96 -12.44 19.59
N GLY A 38 11.75 -12.97 19.69
CA GLY A 38 10.89 -13.21 18.55
C GLY A 38 10.58 -11.92 17.78
N VAL A 39 10.72 -11.96 16.46
CA VAL A 39 10.52 -10.80 15.56
C VAL A 39 9.19 -10.94 14.83
N ILE A 40 8.39 -9.87 14.83
CA ILE A 40 7.12 -9.78 14.13
C ILE A 40 7.25 -8.84 12.93
N VAL A 41 6.99 -9.37 11.73
CA VAL A 41 6.86 -8.58 10.50
C VAL A 41 5.39 -8.26 10.27
N ALA A 42 5.02 -6.98 10.33
CA ALA A 42 3.68 -6.52 9.99
C ALA A 42 3.60 -6.19 8.50
N ARG A 43 2.85 -7.02 7.76
CA ARG A 43 2.56 -6.80 6.35
C ARG A 43 1.29 -5.96 6.18
N THR A 44 1.36 -4.92 5.36
CA THR A 44 0.19 -4.21 4.83
C THR A 44 0.02 -4.47 3.33
N ASP A 45 -1.24 -4.65 2.94
CA ASP A 45 -1.69 -4.77 1.56
C ASP A 45 -2.52 -3.55 1.12
N SER A 46 -2.57 -2.49 1.94
CA SER A 46 -3.42 -1.32 1.74
C SER A 46 -3.18 -0.61 0.41
N LEU A 47 -1.97 -0.70 -0.15
CA LEU A 47 -1.61 -0.03 -1.41
C LEU A 47 -2.49 -0.48 -2.58
N GLY A 48 -2.74 -1.79 -2.67
CA GLY A 48 -3.61 -2.40 -3.69
C GLY A 48 -4.95 -2.88 -3.15
N ALA A 49 -5.39 -2.36 -1.99
CA ALA A 49 -6.67 -2.66 -1.40
C ALA A 49 -7.58 -1.44 -1.44
N GLY A 50 -8.64 -1.53 -2.23
CA GLY A 50 -9.68 -0.50 -2.35
C GLY A 50 -10.91 -0.81 -1.53
N LEU A 51 -10.93 -1.91 -0.76
CA LEU A 51 -12.12 -2.44 -0.12
C LEU A 51 -11.91 -2.75 1.37
N THR A 52 -12.99 -2.66 2.14
CA THR A 52 -13.07 -3.15 3.53
C THR A 52 -14.38 -3.88 3.76
N LYS A 53 -14.35 -4.92 4.59
CA LYS A 53 -15.57 -5.61 5.03
C LYS A 53 -16.30 -4.89 6.15
N GLN A 54 -15.54 -4.13 6.95
CA GLN A 54 -16.02 -3.52 8.17
C GLN A 54 -15.87 -2.01 8.11
N ILE A 55 -16.83 -1.31 8.70
CA ILE A 55 -16.68 0.08 9.13
C ILE A 55 -16.13 -0.01 10.54
N ALA A 56 -14.99 0.63 10.79
CA ALA A 56 -14.30 0.53 12.06
C ALA A 56 -15.14 1.17 13.19
N VAL A 57 -15.12 0.56 14.36
CA VAL A 57 -15.68 1.20 15.56
C VAL A 57 -14.80 2.38 15.94
N THR A 58 -15.44 3.53 16.18
CA THR A 58 -14.78 4.74 16.70
C THR A 58 -15.49 5.20 17.96
N HIS A 59 -14.71 5.71 18.92
CA HIS A 59 -15.21 6.24 20.19
C HIS A 59 -15.01 7.75 20.29
N LYS A 60 -14.02 8.30 19.57
CA LYS A 60 -13.76 9.75 19.53
C LYS A 60 -13.20 10.15 18.17
N PRO A 61 -13.48 11.38 17.72
CA PRO A 61 -12.85 11.92 16.52
C PRO A 61 -11.32 11.82 16.58
N GLY A 62 -10.72 11.39 15.47
CA GLY A 62 -9.28 11.21 15.31
C GLY A 62 -8.69 9.92 15.88
N ASP A 63 -9.48 9.02 16.49
CA ASP A 63 -8.97 7.68 16.84
C ASP A 63 -8.72 6.81 15.59
N LEU A 64 -8.09 5.64 15.75
CA LEU A 64 -7.74 4.77 14.62
C LEU A 64 -8.97 4.32 13.82
N GLY A 65 -10.12 4.16 14.49
CA GLY A 65 -11.36 3.81 13.82
C GLY A 65 -11.87 4.95 12.95
N ASP A 66 -11.85 6.18 13.48
CA ASP A 66 -12.22 7.38 12.73
C ASP A 66 -11.28 7.62 11.54
N GLN A 67 -9.96 7.52 11.76
CA GLN A 67 -8.97 7.64 10.69
C GLN A 67 -9.17 6.59 9.60
N TYR A 68 -9.42 5.32 9.95
CA TYR A 68 -9.73 4.26 8.98
C TYR A 68 -10.99 4.59 8.16
N ASN A 69 -12.06 5.01 8.85
CA ASN A 69 -13.33 5.37 8.20
C ASN A 69 -13.25 6.68 7.39
N SER A 70 -12.27 7.54 7.67
CA SER A 70 -12.07 8.79 6.93
C SER A 70 -11.72 8.53 5.46
N PHE A 71 -11.12 7.39 5.15
CA PHE A 71 -10.79 6.99 3.78
C PHE A 71 -11.96 6.40 2.99
N LEU A 72 -13.12 6.14 3.61
CA LEU A 72 -14.28 5.61 2.90
C LEU A 72 -14.78 6.61 1.85
N ASP A 73 -15.02 6.09 0.65
CA ASP A 73 -15.67 6.81 -0.46
C ASP A 73 -17.17 6.89 -0.18
N CYS A 74 -17.63 8.06 0.20
CA CYS A 74 -19.01 8.30 0.57
C CYS A 74 -19.60 9.47 -0.19
N GLU A 75 -20.91 9.38 -0.43
CA GLU A 75 -21.73 10.51 -0.87
C GLU A 75 -22.59 11.02 0.28
N GLU A 76 -22.81 12.33 0.34
CA GLU A 76 -23.77 12.92 1.27
C GLU A 76 -25.18 12.62 0.77
N VAL A 77 -26.08 12.23 1.68
CA VAL A 77 -27.45 11.84 1.33
C VAL A 77 -28.45 12.50 2.26
N ALA A 78 -29.55 13.01 1.71
CA ALA A 78 -30.67 13.53 2.49
C ALA A 78 -31.58 12.40 2.98
N LEU A 79 -32.31 12.62 4.08
CA LEU A 79 -33.15 11.59 4.70
C LEU A 79 -34.28 11.08 3.76
N ASP A 80 -34.79 11.95 2.90
CA ASP A 80 -35.83 11.64 1.91
C ASP A 80 -35.31 10.94 0.65
N GLU A 81 -33.98 10.93 0.45
CA GLU A 81 -33.31 10.20 -0.64
C GLU A 81 -32.84 8.80 -0.21
N MET A 82 -32.99 8.45 1.07
CA MET A 82 -32.58 7.15 1.60
C MET A 82 -33.49 6.03 1.11
N GLN A 83 -32.89 4.92 0.71
CA GLN A 83 -33.60 3.71 0.30
C GLN A 83 -33.64 2.67 1.42
N ASN A 84 -34.63 1.79 1.38
CA ASN A 84 -34.73 0.68 2.34
C ASN A 84 -33.46 -0.19 2.29
N GLY A 85 -32.77 -0.32 3.43
CA GLY A 85 -31.55 -1.13 3.55
C GLY A 85 -30.25 -0.37 3.32
N ASP A 86 -30.30 0.94 3.05
CA ASP A 86 -29.11 1.79 3.01
C ASP A 86 -28.37 1.76 4.35
N VAL A 87 -27.03 1.71 4.25
CA VAL A 87 -26.13 1.88 5.39
C VAL A 87 -25.52 3.25 5.26
N VAL A 88 -25.64 4.06 6.30
CA VAL A 88 -25.06 5.40 6.38
C VAL A 88 -24.19 5.53 7.63
N ILE A 89 -23.19 6.41 7.56
CA ILE A 89 -22.36 6.82 8.68
C ILE A 89 -22.57 8.29 8.96
N ASN A 90 -22.42 8.70 10.23
CA ASN A 90 -22.26 10.10 10.57
C ASN A 90 -20.76 10.42 10.55
N ARG A 91 -20.36 11.36 9.69
CA ARG A 91 -18.99 11.89 9.67
C ARG A 91 -19.07 13.42 9.68
N ASN A 92 -18.53 14.04 10.72
CA ASN A 92 -18.57 15.50 10.94
C ASN A 92 -20.00 16.09 10.91
N GLY A 93 -20.98 15.39 11.49
CA GLY A 93 -22.36 15.85 11.58
C GLY A 93 -23.20 15.67 10.32
N LYS A 94 -22.63 15.06 9.27
CA LYS A 94 -23.30 14.77 8.01
C LYS A 94 -23.60 13.28 7.87
N LEU A 95 -24.77 12.97 7.31
CA LEU A 95 -25.12 11.60 6.93
C LEU A 95 -24.49 11.28 5.57
N LEU A 96 -23.58 10.32 5.58
CA LEU A 96 -22.86 9.89 4.38
C LEU A 96 -23.16 8.41 4.10
N ARG A 97 -23.45 8.07 2.84
CA ARG A 97 -23.61 6.70 2.37
C ARG A 97 -22.28 6.22 1.77
N PRO A 98 -21.52 5.33 2.43
CA PRO A 98 -20.33 4.74 1.83
C PRO A 98 -20.71 3.88 0.62
N LYS A 99 -19.96 4.01 -0.47
CA LYS A 99 -20.14 3.18 -1.66
C LYS A 99 -19.95 1.71 -1.27
N ARG A 100 -20.93 0.88 -1.63
CA ARG A 100 -21.02 -0.51 -1.21
C ARG A 100 -21.28 -1.41 -2.41
N LEU A 101 -20.48 -2.46 -2.56
CA LEU A 101 -20.63 -3.46 -3.61
C LEU A 101 -21.73 -4.48 -3.25
N PRO A 102 -22.33 -5.17 -4.24
CA PRO A 102 -23.27 -6.28 -3.98
C PRO A 102 -22.70 -7.41 -3.11
N SER A 103 -21.36 -7.57 -3.09
CA SER A 103 -20.63 -8.48 -2.20
C SER A 103 -20.58 -8.02 -0.74
N ASN A 104 -21.25 -6.91 -0.42
CA ASN A 104 -21.28 -6.30 0.90
C ASN A 104 -19.87 -5.87 1.38
N LEU A 105 -19.13 -5.22 0.49
CA LEU A 105 -17.83 -4.60 0.75
C LEU A 105 -17.96 -3.09 0.54
N PHE A 106 -17.31 -2.31 1.40
CA PHE A 106 -17.25 -0.85 1.28
C PHE A 106 -15.99 -0.43 0.54
N GLN A 107 -16.09 0.66 -0.23
CA GLN A 107 -15.00 1.19 -1.03
C GLN A 107 -14.25 2.31 -0.30
N PHE A 108 -12.93 2.33 -0.42
CA PHE A 108 -12.11 3.49 -0.10
C PHE A 108 -12.01 4.44 -1.29
N CYS A 109 -11.74 5.71 -1.03
CA CYS A 109 -11.43 6.68 -2.06
C CYS A 109 -10.19 6.22 -2.85
N ALA A 110 -10.25 6.35 -4.18
CA ALA A 110 -9.09 6.12 -5.05
C ALA A 110 -7.91 7.03 -4.65
N GLY A 111 -6.68 6.53 -4.82
CA GLY A 111 -5.46 7.28 -4.49
C GLY A 111 -5.08 7.32 -3.01
N THR A 112 -5.87 6.73 -2.11
CA THR A 112 -5.56 6.71 -0.66
C THR A 112 -4.63 5.58 -0.21
N GLY A 113 -4.17 4.74 -1.14
CA GLY A 113 -3.39 3.52 -0.83
C GLY A 113 -2.11 3.78 -0.04
N GLU A 114 -1.33 4.79 -0.44
CA GLU A 114 -0.08 5.17 0.23
C GLU A 114 -0.34 5.74 1.63
N ASP A 115 -1.34 6.62 1.77
CA ASP A 115 -1.70 7.21 3.06
C ASP A 115 -2.12 6.15 4.08
N ARG A 116 -2.93 5.17 3.63
CA ARG A 116 -3.34 4.03 4.44
C ARG A 116 -2.15 3.14 4.79
N CYS A 117 -1.23 2.85 3.85
CA CYS A 117 -0.02 2.09 4.16
C CYS A 117 0.84 2.77 5.24
N VAL A 118 1.01 4.09 5.15
CA VAL A 118 1.77 4.86 6.15
C VAL A 118 1.11 4.76 7.53
N LEU A 119 -0.22 4.92 7.61
CA LEU A 119 -0.98 4.76 8.85
C LEU A 119 -0.84 3.33 9.41
N ASP A 120 -1.01 2.30 8.59
CA ASP A 120 -0.89 0.90 8.99
C ASP A 120 0.49 0.61 9.59
N CYS A 121 1.55 1.12 8.93
CA CYS A 121 2.92 0.88 9.31
C CYS A 121 3.28 1.56 10.63
N ILE A 122 2.95 2.85 10.78
CA ILE A 122 3.15 3.58 12.03
C ILE A 122 2.40 2.88 13.17
N THR A 123 1.13 2.54 12.93
CA THR A 123 0.28 1.85 13.91
C THR A 123 0.88 0.52 14.32
N SER A 124 1.39 -0.27 13.36
CA SER A 124 1.99 -1.57 13.64
C SER A 124 3.23 -1.47 14.52
N LEU A 125 4.16 -0.56 14.20
CA LEU A 125 5.39 -0.36 14.99
C LEU A 125 5.09 0.18 16.40
N GLN A 126 4.10 1.06 16.53
CA GLN A 126 3.68 1.58 17.84
C GLN A 126 2.97 0.53 18.72
N ASN A 127 2.57 -0.62 18.15
CA ASN A 127 1.77 -1.63 18.83
C ASN A 127 2.38 -3.04 18.78
N GLY A 128 3.71 -3.14 18.65
CA GLY A 128 4.45 -4.37 18.95
C GLY A 128 4.98 -5.16 17.74
N ALA A 129 4.81 -4.64 16.52
CA ALA A 129 5.57 -5.13 15.37
C ALA A 129 7.02 -4.62 15.40
N ASP A 130 7.93 -5.42 14.86
CA ASP A 130 9.37 -5.13 14.86
C ASP A 130 9.86 -4.66 13.47
N LEU A 131 9.25 -5.17 12.41
CA LEU A 131 9.57 -4.88 11.01
C LEU A 131 8.29 -4.66 10.19
N LEU A 132 8.44 -3.97 9.06
CA LEU A 132 7.35 -3.69 8.14
C LEU A 132 7.51 -4.46 6.82
N TRP A 133 6.40 -4.83 6.20
CA TRP A 133 6.34 -5.25 4.80
C TRP A 133 5.22 -4.46 4.13
N ILE A 134 5.55 -3.61 3.15
CA ILE A 134 4.55 -2.95 2.30
C ILE A 134 4.49 -3.70 0.98
N GLU A 135 3.35 -4.34 0.69
CA GLU A 135 3.19 -5.03 -0.59
C GLU A 135 3.02 -4.02 -1.73
N THR A 136 3.94 -4.03 -2.70
CA THR A 136 3.90 -3.14 -3.87
C THR A 136 3.49 -3.85 -5.16
N GLU A 137 2.93 -3.09 -6.10
CA GLU A 137 2.50 -3.56 -7.42
C GLU A 137 3.63 -3.55 -8.46
N LYS A 138 4.71 -2.80 -8.19
CA LYS A 138 5.89 -2.65 -9.06
C LYS A 138 7.18 -2.41 -8.26
N PRO A 139 8.36 -2.69 -8.84
CA PRO A 139 9.65 -2.39 -8.22
C PRO A 139 10.05 -0.94 -8.50
N HIS A 140 9.69 -0.02 -7.60
CA HIS A 140 9.94 1.42 -7.77
C HIS A 140 10.48 2.06 -6.47
N ILE A 141 11.79 2.31 -6.41
CA ILE A 141 12.49 2.79 -5.21
C ILE A 141 11.88 4.10 -4.69
N GLY A 142 11.62 5.07 -5.57
CA GLY A 142 11.06 6.37 -5.16
C GLY A 142 9.68 6.28 -4.51
N GLN A 143 8.88 5.27 -4.88
CA GLN A 143 7.52 5.08 -4.34
C GLN A 143 7.61 4.53 -2.92
N ILE A 144 8.40 3.46 -2.75
CA ILE A 144 8.60 2.86 -1.43
C ILE A 144 9.35 3.82 -0.48
N ALA A 145 10.38 4.53 -0.97
CA ALA A 145 11.11 5.53 -0.20
C ALA A 145 10.19 6.68 0.24
N GLY A 146 9.29 7.14 -0.63
CA GLY A 146 8.29 8.17 -0.28
C GLY A 146 7.43 7.77 0.92
N MET A 147 6.91 6.53 0.94
CA MET A 147 6.17 6.01 2.09
C MET A 147 7.05 5.83 3.33
N VAL A 148 8.25 5.27 3.19
CA VAL A 148 9.16 5.04 4.34
C VAL A 148 9.59 6.34 4.98
N ASN A 149 9.87 7.38 4.20
CA ASN A 149 10.24 8.69 4.73
C ASN A 149 9.13 9.25 5.64
N ARG A 150 7.87 9.19 5.19
CA ARG A 150 6.70 9.59 5.99
C ARG A 150 6.54 8.75 7.26
N ILE A 151 6.83 7.45 7.19
CA ILE A 151 6.82 6.58 8.39
C ILE A 151 7.94 6.99 9.36
N ARG A 152 9.14 7.28 8.85
CA ARG A 152 10.31 7.66 9.63
C ARG A 152 10.23 9.05 10.26
N GLU A 153 9.37 9.93 9.76
CA GLU A 153 9.02 11.18 10.46
C GLU A 153 8.42 10.90 11.85
N VAL A 154 7.75 9.75 12.03
CA VAL A 154 7.13 9.34 13.30
C VAL A 154 7.94 8.25 14.01
N VAL A 155 8.48 7.27 13.27
CA VAL A 155 9.28 6.15 13.80
C VAL A 155 10.64 6.12 13.09
N PRO A 156 11.64 6.91 13.54
CA PRO A 156 12.87 7.18 12.78
C PRO A 156 13.70 5.96 12.37
N ASN A 157 13.61 4.88 13.14
CA ASN A 157 14.34 3.64 12.92
C ASN A 157 13.51 2.54 12.24
N ALA A 158 12.34 2.86 11.67
CA ALA A 158 11.52 1.92 10.92
C ALA A 158 12.35 1.22 9.83
N LYS A 159 12.19 -0.11 9.73
CA LYS A 159 12.91 -1.00 8.80
C LYS A 159 11.93 -1.81 7.97
N LEU A 160 12.29 -2.06 6.72
CA LEU A 160 11.46 -2.82 5.80
C LEU A 160 12.03 -4.21 5.49
N VAL A 161 11.12 -5.16 5.35
CA VAL A 161 11.30 -6.40 4.60
C VAL A 161 10.65 -6.17 3.24
N TYR A 162 11.45 -6.20 2.17
CA TYR A 162 10.98 -5.92 0.82
C TYR A 162 10.92 -7.18 -0.04
N ASN A 163 9.76 -7.41 -0.66
CA ASN A 163 9.57 -8.50 -1.61
C ASN A 163 10.02 -8.08 -3.02
N ASN A 164 11.16 -8.62 -3.46
CA ASN A 164 11.59 -8.56 -4.86
C ASN A 164 10.75 -9.54 -5.68
N SER A 165 9.49 -9.19 -5.96
CA SER A 165 8.51 -10.14 -6.46
C SER A 165 8.94 -10.78 -7.80
N PRO A 166 8.89 -12.11 -7.92
CA PRO A 166 9.15 -12.80 -9.20
C PRO A 166 8.02 -12.59 -10.22
N SER A 167 6.86 -12.08 -9.79
CA SER A 167 5.75 -11.75 -10.70
C SER A 167 5.93 -10.43 -11.42
N PHE A 168 6.90 -9.60 -11.02
CA PHE A 168 7.20 -8.36 -11.73
C PHE A 168 7.89 -8.68 -13.05
N ASN A 169 7.45 -8.02 -14.12
CA ASN A 169 8.26 -7.94 -15.33
C ASN A 169 9.37 -6.90 -15.11
N TRP A 170 10.50 -7.34 -14.54
CA TRP A 170 11.62 -6.47 -14.15
C TRP A 170 12.15 -5.65 -15.31
N THR A 171 12.46 -6.28 -16.45
CA THR A 171 12.99 -5.60 -17.63
C THR A 171 12.03 -4.50 -18.11
N LEU A 172 10.73 -4.79 -18.25
CA LEU A 172 9.78 -3.77 -18.70
C LEU A 172 9.69 -2.60 -17.74
N ASN A 173 9.59 -2.89 -16.44
CA ASN A 173 9.48 -1.86 -15.40
C ASN A 173 10.69 -0.93 -15.39
N PHE A 174 11.91 -1.48 -15.45
CA PHE A 174 13.12 -0.67 -15.40
C PHE A 174 13.40 0.05 -16.71
N ARG A 175 13.13 -0.56 -17.87
CA ARG A 175 13.23 0.12 -19.16
C ARG A 175 12.25 1.30 -19.25
N GLN A 176 11.02 1.16 -18.75
CA GLN A 176 10.07 2.28 -18.66
C GLN A 176 10.54 3.37 -17.69
N GLN A 177 11.06 3.01 -16.52
CA GLN A 177 11.60 3.99 -15.57
C GLN A 177 12.79 4.77 -16.15
N VAL A 178 13.69 4.09 -16.88
CA VAL A 178 14.80 4.75 -17.57
C VAL A 178 14.30 5.63 -18.70
N PHE A 179 13.37 5.14 -19.54
CA PHE A 179 12.75 5.94 -20.59
C PHE A 179 12.17 7.25 -20.05
N ASP A 180 11.38 7.16 -18.98
CA ASP A 180 10.73 8.32 -18.36
C ASP A 180 11.77 9.28 -17.76
N SER A 181 12.87 8.74 -17.19
CA SER A 181 13.99 9.54 -16.66
C SER A 181 14.76 10.28 -17.76
N MET A 182 15.09 9.59 -18.87
CA MET A 182 15.75 10.18 -20.04
C MET A 182 14.89 11.28 -20.67
N SER A 183 13.59 11.01 -20.82
CA SER A 183 12.61 11.99 -21.31
C SER A 183 12.57 13.24 -20.43
N ALA A 184 12.55 13.07 -19.10
CA ALA A 184 12.55 14.18 -18.15
C ALA A 184 13.88 14.97 -18.17
N ALA A 185 14.99 14.31 -18.49
CA ALA A 185 16.30 14.94 -18.67
C ALA A 185 16.46 15.66 -20.03
N GLY A 186 15.47 15.58 -20.93
CA GLY A 186 15.51 16.20 -22.25
C GLY A 186 16.40 15.46 -23.26
N GLU A 187 16.67 14.18 -23.03
CA GLU A 187 17.40 13.34 -23.98
C GLU A 187 16.52 12.98 -25.20
N ASP A 188 17.15 12.72 -26.35
CA ASP A 188 16.44 12.26 -27.54
C ASP A 188 15.99 10.80 -27.37
N ILE A 189 14.69 10.63 -27.15
CA ILE A 189 14.03 9.34 -26.99
C ILE A 189 13.25 8.89 -28.24
N SER A 190 13.37 9.61 -29.36
CA SER A 190 12.58 9.35 -30.57
C SER A 190 12.80 7.95 -31.17
N ALA A 191 13.94 7.32 -30.86
CA ALA A 191 14.26 5.97 -31.28
C ALA A 191 13.56 4.85 -30.47
N TYR A 192 12.91 5.19 -29.36
CA TYR A 192 12.29 4.24 -28.44
C TYR A 192 10.76 4.33 -28.48
N ASP A 193 10.08 3.22 -28.71
CA ASP A 193 8.64 3.10 -28.47
C ASP A 193 8.40 2.62 -27.03
N ARG A 194 7.85 3.50 -26.20
CA ARG A 194 7.53 3.22 -24.79
C ARG A 194 6.64 2.00 -24.60
N ALA A 195 5.75 1.72 -25.55
CA ALA A 195 4.84 0.58 -25.48
C ALA A 195 5.53 -0.76 -25.83
N ASN A 196 6.65 -0.71 -26.56
CA ASN A 196 7.37 -1.89 -27.05
C ASN A 196 8.77 -2.06 -26.42
N LEU A 197 9.03 -1.46 -25.25
CA LEU A 197 10.36 -1.48 -24.61
C LEU A 197 10.86 -2.89 -24.21
N MET A 198 10.01 -3.91 -24.21
CA MET A 198 10.44 -5.31 -23.98
C MET A 198 11.06 -5.98 -25.21
N SER A 199 11.04 -5.32 -26.36
CA SER A 199 11.59 -5.85 -27.61
C SER A 199 13.09 -6.15 -27.51
N ALA A 200 13.50 -7.25 -28.14
CA ALA A 200 14.91 -7.65 -28.24
C ALA A 200 15.74 -6.66 -29.08
N GLU A 201 15.09 -5.86 -29.93
CA GLU A 201 15.76 -4.81 -30.71
C GLU A 201 16.43 -3.76 -29.81
N TYR A 202 15.97 -3.62 -28.57
CA TYR A 202 16.51 -2.67 -27.61
C TYR A 202 17.63 -3.25 -26.73
N ASP A 203 17.99 -4.53 -26.82
CA ASP A 203 18.88 -5.18 -25.85
C ASP A 203 20.27 -4.53 -25.72
N ALA A 204 20.84 -4.05 -26.82
CA ALA A 204 22.15 -3.40 -26.82
C ALA A 204 22.09 -1.86 -26.69
N THR A 205 20.91 -1.28 -26.46
CA THR A 205 20.75 0.18 -26.43
C THR A 205 21.19 0.77 -25.09
N PRO A 206 21.59 2.06 -25.06
CA PRO A 206 21.92 2.76 -23.81
C PRO A 206 20.81 2.66 -22.75
N LEU A 207 19.54 2.71 -23.18
CA LEU A 207 18.38 2.56 -22.31
C LEU A 207 18.37 1.20 -21.59
N SER A 208 18.60 0.11 -22.31
CA SER A 208 18.63 -1.24 -21.73
C SER A 208 19.82 -1.46 -20.81
N VAL A 209 21.01 -0.97 -21.19
CA VAL A 209 22.20 -1.05 -20.34
C VAL A 209 21.98 -0.33 -19.01
N GLN A 210 21.37 0.86 -19.04
CA GLN A 210 21.00 1.58 -17.82
C GLN A 210 19.91 0.86 -17.01
N ALA A 211 18.93 0.25 -17.67
CA ALA A 211 17.87 -0.50 -17.00
C ALA A 211 18.44 -1.74 -16.27
N ASP A 212 19.32 -2.50 -16.92
CA ASP A 212 19.97 -3.67 -16.33
C ASP A 212 20.87 -3.28 -15.16
N GLU A 213 21.58 -2.15 -15.25
CA GLU A 213 22.36 -1.62 -14.14
C GLU A 213 21.47 -1.25 -12.95
N LYS A 214 20.33 -0.59 -13.19
CA LYS A 214 19.35 -0.29 -12.13
C LYS A 214 18.74 -1.55 -11.51
N ILE A 215 18.52 -2.62 -12.28
CA ILE A 215 18.08 -3.92 -11.74
C ILE A 215 19.20 -4.49 -10.85
N ARG A 216 20.45 -4.47 -11.32
CA ARG A 216 21.61 -4.99 -10.59
C ARG A 216 21.82 -4.27 -9.25
N THR A 217 21.62 -2.94 -9.20
CA THR A 217 21.80 -2.14 -7.98
C THR A 217 20.54 -2.02 -7.13
N PHE A 218 19.37 -2.48 -7.62
CA PHE A 218 18.07 -2.24 -7.01
C PHE A 218 18.05 -2.49 -5.50
N GLN A 219 18.54 -3.64 -5.04
CA GLN A 219 18.52 -3.99 -3.61
C GLN A 219 19.41 -3.06 -2.77
N ALA A 220 20.60 -2.72 -3.28
CA ALA A 220 21.52 -1.84 -2.58
C ALA A 220 20.98 -0.40 -2.51
N ASP A 221 20.41 0.09 -3.61
CA ASP A 221 19.80 1.42 -3.67
C ASP A 221 18.53 1.49 -2.81
N ALA A 222 17.67 0.47 -2.86
CA ALA A 222 16.47 0.37 -2.03
C ALA A 222 16.81 0.35 -0.54
N ALA A 223 17.81 -0.43 -0.10
CA ALA A 223 18.23 -0.45 1.30
C ALA A 223 18.79 0.90 1.77
N ARG A 224 19.49 1.62 0.88
CA ARG A 224 20.03 2.96 1.18
C ARG A 224 18.92 4.02 1.28
N GLU A 225 17.96 3.99 0.37
CA GLU A 225 17.00 5.09 0.15
C GLU A 225 15.64 4.85 0.81
N ALA A 226 15.23 3.58 0.94
CA ALA A 226 13.92 3.18 1.44
C ALA A 226 13.98 2.38 2.75
N GLY A 227 15.16 2.26 3.37
CA GLY A 227 15.33 1.72 4.71
C GLY A 227 15.25 0.21 4.84
#